data_AF-I2K806-F1
#
_entry.id   AF-I2K806-F1
#
_cell.length_a   1.000
_cell.length_b   1.000
_cell.length_c   1.000
_cell.angle_alpha   90.00
_cell.angle_beta   90.00
_cell.angle_gamma   90.00
#
_symmetry.space_group_name_H-M   'P 1'
#
loop_
_entity.id
_entity.type
_entity.pdbx_description
1 polymer ?
#
loop_
_entity_poly.entity_id
_entity_poly.type
_entity_poly.pdbx_seq_one_letter_code
_entity_poly.pdbx_strand_id
1 'polypeptide(L)'
;MTKLERLILKDLYESIDGLYLFTFYSRYKIEPDAIYTFVEKYKSKGIINDTSDKIIITDEGRNIIMKQLFYNKPSNGKKFNIPEEFLVDKIGINQPFLPNIKEVPEDILKRPI
;
A
#
# COMPACT_ATOMS: atom_id res chain seq x y z
N MET A 1 13.39 -10.65 -1.57
CA MET A 1 12.03 -11.23 -1.45
C MET A 1 11.51 -11.43 -2.86
N THR A 2 11.23 -12.66 -3.25
CA THR A 2 10.72 -12.99 -4.59
C THR A 2 9.23 -12.63 -4.70
N LYS A 3 8.70 -12.55 -5.92
CA LYS A 3 7.26 -12.29 -6.15
C LYS A 3 6.37 -13.36 -5.50
N LEU A 4 6.84 -14.60 -5.51
CA LEU A 4 6.15 -15.75 -4.92
C LEU A 4 6.18 -15.71 -3.40
N GLU A 5 7.34 -15.45 -2.78
CA GLU A 5 7.45 -15.23 -1.33
C GLU A 5 6.50 -14.13 -0.85
N ARG A 6 6.39 -13.05 -1.63
CA ARG A 6 5.48 -11.94 -1.33
C ARG A 6 4.00 -12.36 -1.35
N LEU A 7 3.61 -13.22 -2.28
CA LEU A 7 2.24 -13.74 -2.34
C LEU A 7 1.95 -14.64 -1.14
N ILE A 8 2.86 -15.56 -0.81
CA ILE A 8 2.72 -16.46 0.34
C ILE A 8 2.60 -15.66 1.63
N LEU A 9 3.48 -14.68 1.86
CA LEU A 9 3.42 -13.82 3.05
C LEU A 9 2.15 -12.98 3.11
N LYS A 10 1.64 -12.52 1.96
CA LYS A 10 0.38 -11.79 1.89
C LYS A 10 -0.80 -12.70 2.26
N ASP A 11 -0.89 -13.89 1.68
CA ASP A 11 -1.94 -14.87 1.98
C ASP A 11 -1.89 -15.29 3.47
N LEU A 12 -0.70 -15.50 4.02
CA LEU A 12 -0.52 -15.77 5.45
C LEU A 12 -0.97 -14.59 6.32
N TYR A 13 -0.67 -13.36 5.90
CA TYR A 13 -1.04 -12.16 6.64
C TYR A 13 -2.56 -11.96 6.67
N GLU A 14 -3.24 -12.26 5.56
CA GLU A 14 -4.69 -12.20 5.44
C GLU A 14 -5.40 -13.38 6.15
N SER A 15 -4.68 -14.46 6.48
CA SER A 15 -5.23 -15.58 7.25
C SER A 15 -5.35 -15.25 8.74
N ILE A 16 -6.45 -15.71 9.35
CA ILE A 16 -6.73 -15.58 10.79
C ILE A 16 -6.07 -16.71 11.58
N ASP A 17 -6.24 -17.96 11.12
CA ASP A 17 -5.79 -19.19 11.82
C ASP A 17 -4.57 -19.85 11.16
N GLY A 18 -3.81 -19.09 10.38
CA GLY A 18 -2.70 -19.62 9.58
C GLY A 18 -3.17 -20.45 8.39
N LEU A 19 -2.24 -21.10 7.71
CA LEU A 19 -2.51 -21.87 6.49
C LEU A 19 -1.73 -23.19 6.51
N TYR A 20 -2.37 -24.27 6.08
CA TYR A 20 -1.71 -25.57 5.92
C TYR A 20 -0.65 -25.52 4.81
N LEU A 21 0.43 -26.30 4.96
CA LEU A 21 1.46 -26.44 3.91
C LEU A 21 0.84 -26.85 2.57
N PHE A 22 -0.12 -27.78 2.60
CA PHE A 22 -0.82 -28.25 1.40
C PHE A 22 -1.59 -27.13 0.65
N THR A 23 -2.02 -26.08 1.35
CA THR A 23 -2.68 -24.93 0.72
C THR A 23 -1.73 -24.19 -0.23
N PHE A 24 -0.44 -24.11 0.12
CA PHE A 24 0.55 -23.47 -0.74
C PHE A 24 0.90 -24.33 -1.96
N TYR A 25 0.99 -25.65 -1.76
CA TYR A 25 1.16 -26.60 -2.86
C TYR A 25 0.00 -26.52 -3.85
N SER A 26 -1.25 -26.55 -3.37
CA SER A 26 -2.44 -26.53 -4.23
C SER A 26 -2.67 -25.19 -4.95
N ARG A 27 -2.47 -24.05 -4.27
CA ARG A 27 -2.71 -22.72 -4.87
C ARG A 27 -1.62 -22.30 -5.84
N TYR A 28 -0.36 -22.53 -5.49
CA TYR A 28 0.78 -21.95 -6.21
C TYR A 28 1.61 -22.99 -6.96
N LYS A 29 1.26 -24.29 -6.86
CA LYS A 29 1.99 -25.41 -7.48
C LYS A 29 3.48 -25.39 -7.13
N ILE A 30 3.79 -24.99 -5.89
CA ILE A 30 5.17 -24.92 -5.40
C ILE A 30 5.57 -26.32 -4.93
N GLU A 31 6.77 -26.75 -5.28
CA GLU A 31 7.32 -28.01 -4.79
C GLU A 31 7.47 -28.02 -3.26
N PRO A 32 7.23 -29.16 -2.59
CA PRO A 32 7.34 -29.26 -1.14
C PRO A 32 8.69 -28.75 -0.58
N ASP A 33 9.79 -29.04 -1.27
CA ASP A 33 11.15 -28.63 -0.85
C ASP A 33 11.31 -27.11 -0.82
N ALA A 34 10.71 -26.41 -1.79
CA ALA A 34 10.73 -24.95 -1.84
C ALA A 34 9.86 -24.32 -0.74
N ILE A 35 8.72 -24.96 -0.39
CA ILE A 35 7.89 -24.54 0.75
C ILE A 35 8.66 -24.74 2.06
N TYR A 36 9.33 -25.88 2.23
CA TYR A 36 10.12 -26.15 3.42
C TYR A 36 11.25 -25.12 3.60
N THR A 37 11.98 -24.84 2.51
CA THR A 37 13.03 -23.81 2.49
C THR A 37 12.47 -22.42 2.84
N PHE A 38 11.26 -22.11 2.37
CA PHE A 38 10.57 -20.88 2.74
C PHE A 38 10.25 -20.84 4.24
N VAL A 39 9.65 -21.91 4.78
CA VAL A 39 9.28 -21.97 6.20
C VAL A 39 10.50 -21.78 7.09
N GLU A 40 11.57 -22.54 6.86
CA GLU A 40 12.81 -22.43 7.64
C GLU A 40 13.42 -21.02 7.58
N LYS A 41 13.45 -20.41 6.39
CA LYS A 41 13.97 -19.05 6.19
C LYS A 41 13.20 -17.98 6.95
N TYR A 42 11.88 -18.12 7.10
CA TYR A 42 11.05 -17.12 7.78
C TYR A 42 10.81 -17.46 9.26
N LYS A 43 10.94 -18.74 9.64
CA LYS A 43 10.98 -19.20 11.02
C LYS A 43 12.23 -18.74 11.75
N SER A 44 13.40 -18.90 11.13
CA SER A 44 14.69 -18.37 11.64
C SER A 44 14.71 -16.85 11.84
N LYS A 45 13.80 -16.12 11.18
CA LYS A 45 13.63 -14.67 11.32
C LYS A 45 12.57 -14.28 12.37
N GLY A 46 11.94 -15.25 13.02
CA GLY A 46 10.85 -15.03 13.98
C GLY A 46 9.55 -14.50 13.34
N ILE A 47 9.41 -14.57 12.02
CA ILE A 47 8.25 -14.03 11.29
C ILE A 47 7.09 -15.05 11.26
N ILE A 48 7.44 -16.33 11.25
CA ILE A 48 6.51 -17.45 11.08
C ILE A 48 6.77 -18.49 12.18
N ASN A 49 5.70 -19.09 12.69
CA ASN A 49 5.73 -20.31 13.49
C ASN A 49 5.01 -21.45 12.76
N ASP A 50 5.51 -22.65 12.94
CA ASP A 50 4.87 -23.90 12.56
C ASP A 50 4.17 -24.50 13.78
N THR A 51 2.87 -24.75 13.67
CA THR A 51 2.11 -25.42 14.73
C THR A 51 1.18 -26.43 14.07
N SER A 52 1.40 -27.72 14.34
CA SER A 52 0.51 -28.80 13.93
C SER A 52 0.08 -28.72 12.45
N ASP A 53 1.07 -28.74 11.55
CA ASP A 53 0.92 -28.68 10.09
C ASP A 53 0.40 -27.35 9.50
N LYS A 54 0.18 -26.35 10.36
CA LYS A 54 -0.16 -24.99 9.96
C LYS A 54 1.02 -24.05 10.09
N ILE A 55 1.11 -23.14 9.13
CA ILE A 55 2.01 -22.01 9.12
C ILE A 55 1.23 -20.81 9.63
N ILE A 56 1.68 -20.24 10.75
CA ILE A 56 1.06 -19.09 11.41
C ILE A 56 2.08 -17.95 11.42
N ILE A 57 1.64 -16.73 11.14
CA ILE A 57 2.48 -15.55 11.32
C ILE A 57 2.47 -15.13 12.79
N THR A 58 3.64 -14.79 13.32
CA THR A 58 3.79 -14.19 14.66
C THR A 58 3.35 -12.73 14.68
N ASP A 59 3.00 -12.18 15.84
CA ASP A 59 2.62 -10.76 15.93
C ASP A 59 3.75 -9.82 15.47
N GLU A 60 5.00 -10.18 15.78
CA GLU A 60 6.19 -9.49 15.27
C GLU A 60 6.31 -9.61 13.75
N GLY A 61 6.05 -10.80 13.21
CA GLY A 61 6.01 -11.06 11.78
C GLY A 61 4.94 -10.24 11.06
N ARG A 62 3.74 -10.08 11.64
CA ARG A 62 2.68 -9.20 11.11
C ARG A 62 3.19 -7.77 10.97
N ASN A 63 3.85 -7.24 11.99
CA ASN A 63 4.39 -5.88 11.94
C ASN A 63 5.50 -5.72 10.88
N ILE A 64 6.38 -6.70 10.74
CA ILE A 64 7.45 -6.70 9.74
C ILE A 64 6.87 -6.78 8.33
N ILE A 65 5.94 -7.71 8.10
CA ILE A 65 5.27 -7.92 6.82
C ILE A 65 4.44 -6.69 6.46
N MET A 66 3.73 -6.09 7.42
CA MET A 66 2.97 -4.86 7.19
C MET A 66 3.89 -3.74 6.68
N LYS A 67 5.04 -3.53 7.34
CA LYS A 67 6.05 -2.59 6.87
C LYS A 67 6.54 -2.96 5.47
N GLN A 68 6.86 -4.21 5.19
CA GLN A 68 7.42 -4.61 3.89
C GLN A 68 6.42 -4.62 2.73
N LEU A 69 5.14 -4.95 2.97
CA LEU A 69 4.09 -5.01 1.95
C LEU A 69 3.45 -3.65 1.68
N PHE A 70 3.31 -2.81 2.71
CA PHE A 70 2.55 -1.56 2.64
C PHE A 70 3.42 -0.29 2.74
N TYR A 71 4.71 -0.37 3.11
CA TYR A 71 5.61 0.72 2.72
C TYR A 71 5.81 0.66 1.21
N ASN A 72 5.00 1.44 0.52
CA ASN A 72 5.45 2.05 -0.71
C ASN A 72 6.72 2.83 -0.36
N LYS A 73 7.88 2.36 -0.84
CA LYS A 73 9.08 3.20 -0.93
C LYS A 73 8.58 4.55 -1.46
N PRO A 74 8.82 5.69 -0.78
CA PRO A 74 8.44 6.98 -1.34
C PRO A 74 9.08 6.98 -2.73
N SER A 75 8.24 6.96 -3.77
CA SER A 75 8.75 6.97 -5.11
C SER A 75 9.43 8.32 -5.23
N ASN A 76 10.76 8.34 -5.18
CA ASN A 76 11.53 9.47 -5.65
C ASN A 76 10.99 9.78 -7.05
N GLY A 77 10.21 10.84 -7.18
CA GLY A 77 9.83 11.41 -8.47
C GLY A 77 8.49 11.02 -9.10
N LYS A 78 7.47 10.49 -8.39
CA LYS A 78 6.10 10.61 -8.94
C LYS A 78 5.59 12.02 -8.66
N LYS A 79 5.90 12.94 -9.59
CA LYS A 79 5.11 14.14 -9.78
C LYS A 79 3.66 13.67 -9.87
N PHE A 80 2.86 14.03 -8.88
CA PHE A 80 1.42 14.00 -9.06
C PHE A 80 1.16 14.79 -10.35
N ASN A 81 0.43 14.20 -11.31
CA ASN A 81 0.07 14.87 -12.55
C ASN A 81 -1.05 15.88 -12.20
N ILE A 82 -0.69 16.86 -11.36
CA ILE A 82 -1.58 17.91 -10.89
C ILE A 82 -1.77 18.83 -12.09
N PRO A 83 -3.02 19.01 -12.59
CA PRO A 83 -3.28 20.00 -13.62
C PRO A 83 -2.78 21.37 -13.16
N GLU A 84 -2.21 22.16 -14.08
CA GLU A 84 -1.60 23.47 -13.75
C GLU A 84 -2.57 24.40 -13.01
N GLU A 85 -3.88 24.25 -13.26
CA GLU A 85 -4.97 24.94 -12.59
C GLU A 85 -4.97 24.78 -11.05
N PHE A 86 -4.41 23.69 -10.52
CA PHE A 86 -4.31 23.43 -9.08
C PHE A 86 -2.95 23.80 -8.48
N LEU A 87 -2.01 24.29 -9.30
CA LEU A 87 -0.72 24.83 -8.86
C LEU A 87 -0.79 26.33 -8.54
N VAL A 88 -1.96 26.93 -8.67
CA VAL A 88 -2.21 28.34 -8.32
C VAL A 88 -2.09 28.57 -6.81
N ASP A 89 -1.77 29.81 -6.45
CA ASP A 89 -1.69 30.23 -5.06
C ASP A 89 -3.01 29.96 -4.33
N LYS A 90 -2.93 29.19 -3.25
CA LYS A 90 -4.09 28.90 -2.41
C LYS A 90 -4.53 30.17 -1.70
N ILE A 91 -5.82 30.48 -1.78
CA ILE A 91 -6.41 31.56 -1.00
C ILE A 91 -6.29 31.21 0.49
N GLY A 92 -5.78 32.15 1.29
CA GLY A 92 -5.66 31.98 2.73
C GLY A 92 -7.02 31.82 3.42
N ILE A 93 -7.07 30.97 4.45
CA ILE A 93 -8.27 30.83 5.28
C ILE A 93 -8.54 32.18 5.97
N ASN A 94 -9.78 32.68 5.89
CA ASN A 94 -10.22 33.97 6.43
C ASN A 94 -9.48 35.20 5.84
N GLN A 95 -8.90 35.08 4.65
CA GLN A 95 -8.35 36.25 3.95
C GLN A 95 -9.36 36.84 2.97
N PRO A 96 -9.45 38.18 2.87
CA PRO A 96 -10.28 38.82 1.86
C PRO A 96 -9.75 38.44 0.47
N PHE A 97 -10.65 37.91 -0.36
CA PHE A 97 -10.37 37.58 -1.75
C PHE A 97 -10.84 38.71 -2.66
N LEU A 98 -9.96 39.16 -3.56
CA LEU A 98 -10.30 40.14 -4.60
C LEU A 98 -10.41 39.40 -5.94
N PRO A 99 -11.62 39.24 -6.52
CA PRO A 99 -11.78 38.64 -7.83
C PRO A 99 -11.09 39.48 -8.91
N ASN A 100 -10.50 38.82 -9.91
CA ASN A 100 -9.91 39.51 -11.07
C ASN A 100 -11.00 40.13 -11.94
N ILE A 101 -11.27 41.42 -11.73
CA ILE A 101 -12.30 42.17 -12.47
C ILE A 101 -12.02 42.32 -13.97
N LYS A 102 -10.80 41.99 -14.45
CA LYS A 102 -10.45 42.08 -15.89
C LYS A 102 -11.05 40.95 -16.73
N GLU A 103 -11.39 39.83 -16.11
CA GLU A 103 -11.96 38.64 -16.77
C GLU A 103 -13.48 38.53 -16.56
N VAL A 104 -14.09 39.57 -15.99
CA VAL A 104 -15.52 39.59 -15.71
C VAL A 104 -16.29 39.91 -16.99
N PRO A 105 -17.31 39.10 -17.36
CA PRO A 105 -18.18 39.38 -18.50
C PRO A 105 -18.77 40.79 -18.47
N GLU A 106 -18.85 41.44 -19.64
CA GLU A 106 -19.33 42.83 -19.77
C GLU A 106 -20.73 43.05 -19.17
N ASP A 107 -21.56 42.00 -19.14
CA ASP A 107 -22.92 42.03 -18.61
C ASP A 107 -22.98 42.31 -17.10
N ILE A 108 -21.90 41.99 -16.38
CA ILE A 108 -21.77 42.25 -14.94
C ILE A 108 -21.23 43.67 -14.71
N LEU A 109 -20.39 44.17 -15.60
CA LEU A 109 -19.80 45.51 -15.53
C LEU A 109 -20.79 46.63 -15.86
N LYS A 110 -21.81 46.35 -16.68
CA LYS A 110 -22.74 47.36 -17.20
C LYS A 110 -24.04 47.50 -16.40
N ARG A 111 -24.18 46.90 -15.21
CA ARG A 111 -25.39 47.11 -14.39
C ARG A 111 -25.47 48.57 -13.94
N PRO A 112 -26.49 49.34 -14.35
CA PRO A 112 -26.70 50.68 -13.81
C PRO A 112 -27.13 50.56 -12.35
N ILE A 113 -26.48 51.35 -11.48
CA ILE A 113 -26.92 51.63 -10.11
C ILE A 113 -27.91 52.78 -10.17
#